data_AF-A0A8J8CCV4-F1
#
_entry.id   AF-A0A8J8CCV4-F1
#
_cell.length_a   1.000
_cell.length_b   1.000
_cell.length_c   1.000
_cell.angle_alpha   90.00
_cell.angle_beta   90.00
_cell.angle_gamma   90.00
#
_symmetry.space_group_name_H-M   'P 1'
#
loop_
_entity.id
_entity.type
_entity.pdbx_description
1 polymer ?
#
loop_
_entity_poly.entity_id
_entity_poly.type
_entity_poly.pdbx_seq_one_letter_code
_entity_poly.pdbx_strand_id
1 'polypeptide(L)'
;MSNSRDIIRKPGSLKKFGYSLKNDSKDRARALRKAAKFYGIPIVRQKLNGLRFLFSKNRQYLPRVREDINAVNRFRNVKGSRKGGE
;
A
#
# COMPACT_ATOMS: atom_id res chain seq x y z
N MET A 1 -3.89 20.76 7.20
CA MET A 1 -4.35 19.38 7.47
C MET A 1 -4.79 18.75 6.16
N SER A 2 -4.06 17.75 5.65
CA SER A 2 -4.40 17.12 4.36
C SER A 2 -5.54 16.10 4.54
N ASN A 3 -6.74 16.47 4.07
CA ASN A 3 -7.96 15.68 4.14
C ASN A 3 -7.80 14.31 3.48
N SER A 4 -8.07 13.24 4.23
CA SER A 4 -7.99 11.84 3.76
C SER A 4 -8.87 11.53 2.53
N ARG A 5 -9.90 12.36 2.26
CA ARG A 5 -10.80 12.25 1.09
C ARG A 5 -10.11 12.47 -0.26
N ASP A 6 -9.10 13.33 -0.33
CA ASP A 6 -8.39 13.66 -1.59
C ASP A 6 -7.57 12.47 -2.13
N ILE A 7 -7.07 11.65 -1.22
CA ILE A 7 -6.17 10.53 -1.54
C ILE A 7 -6.98 9.35 -2.09
N ILE A 8 -8.22 9.16 -1.64
CA ILE A 8 -9.11 8.10 -2.14
C ILE A 8 -9.55 8.42 -3.58
N ARG A 9 -9.91 9.69 -3.86
CA ARG A 9 -10.45 10.13 -5.17
C ARG A 9 -9.42 10.29 -6.29
N LYS A 10 -8.13 10.49 -6.01
CA LYS A 10 -7.12 10.70 -7.06
C LYS A 10 -6.47 9.38 -7.52
N PRO A 11 -6.75 8.84 -8.72
CA PRO A 11 -6.21 7.55 -9.18
C PRO A 11 -4.66 7.46 -9.28
N GLY A 12 -3.92 8.53 -8.99
CA GLY A 12 -2.45 8.56 -9.01
C GLY A 12 -1.73 8.68 -7.66
N SER A 13 -2.42 8.67 -6.51
CA SER A 13 -1.74 9.03 -5.24
C SER A 13 -0.63 8.05 -4.82
N LEU A 14 -0.69 6.77 -5.22
CA LEU A 14 0.41 5.82 -5.01
C LEU A 14 1.50 5.93 -6.09
N LYS A 15 1.14 6.32 -7.33
CA LYS A 15 2.11 6.53 -8.43
C LYS A 15 3.15 7.59 -8.05
N LYS A 16 2.77 8.62 -7.28
CA LYS A 16 3.71 9.63 -6.74
C LYS A 16 4.88 9.02 -5.97
N PHE A 17 4.70 7.84 -5.39
CA PHE A 17 5.73 7.13 -4.62
C PHE A 17 6.44 6.04 -5.44
N GLY A 18 6.16 5.94 -6.74
CA GLY A 18 6.69 4.91 -7.63
C GLY A 18 5.91 3.60 -7.59
N TYR A 19 4.69 3.59 -7.03
CA TYR A 19 3.87 2.38 -7.00
C TYR A 19 3.23 2.12 -8.37
N SER A 20 3.49 0.94 -8.92
CA SER A 20 2.82 0.42 -10.11
C SER A 20 2.69 -1.09 -9.98
N LEU A 21 1.53 -1.62 -10.37
CA LEU A 21 1.29 -3.07 -10.39
C LEU A 21 2.16 -3.81 -11.41
N LYS A 22 2.77 -3.09 -12.35
CA LYS A 22 3.73 -3.64 -13.32
C LYS A 22 5.12 -3.85 -12.72
N ASN A 23 5.48 -3.10 -11.69
CA ASN A 23 6.82 -3.15 -11.07
C ASN A 23 6.97 -4.42 -10.22
N ASP A 24 8.22 -4.78 -9.91
CA ASP A 24 8.58 -5.89 -9.03
C ASP A 24 8.08 -5.72 -7.59
N SER A 25 7.94 -6.84 -6.90
CA SER A 25 7.43 -6.87 -5.51
C SER A 25 8.25 -6.00 -4.56
N LYS A 26 9.58 -5.96 -4.75
CA LYS A 26 10.48 -5.12 -3.95
C LYS A 26 10.19 -3.62 -4.12
N ASP A 27 10.01 -3.16 -5.36
CA ASP A 27 9.72 -1.75 -5.66
C ASP A 27 8.33 -1.34 -5.20
N ARG A 28 7.33 -2.22 -5.40
CA ARG A 28 5.98 -2.00 -4.86
C ARG A 28 6.01 -1.85 -3.35
N ALA A 29 6.68 -2.76 -2.64
CA ALA A 29 6.82 -2.68 -1.18
C ALA A 29 7.54 -1.40 -0.72
N ARG A 30 8.60 -0.97 -1.43
CA ARG A 30 9.33 0.28 -1.12
C ARG A 30 8.43 1.50 -1.32
N ALA A 31 7.68 1.55 -2.41
CA ALA A 31 6.72 2.61 -2.69
C ALA A 31 5.60 2.66 -1.63
N LEU A 32 5.06 1.49 -1.25
CA LEU A 32 4.03 1.37 -0.22
C LEU A 32 4.53 1.80 1.16
N ARG A 33 5.79 1.50 1.51
CA ARG A 33 6.40 2.02 2.76
C ARG A 33 6.51 3.55 2.75
N LYS A 34 6.95 4.14 1.64
CA LYS A 34 7.01 5.61 1.51
C LYS A 34 5.61 6.24 1.59
N ALA A 35 4.64 5.68 0.88
CA ALA A 35 3.25 6.11 0.92
C ALA A 35 2.64 5.96 2.33
N ALA A 36 2.95 4.87 3.03
CA ALA A 36 2.47 4.63 4.39
C ALA A 36 3.10 5.58 5.42
N LYS A 37 4.36 5.99 5.22
CA LYS A 37 4.99 7.04 6.04
C LYS A 37 4.33 8.41 5.81
N PHE A 38 3.94 8.71 4.57
CA PHE A 38 3.38 10.02 4.21
C PHE A 38 1.88 10.15 4.52
N TYR A 39 1.08 9.14 4.19
CA TYR A 39 -0.39 9.15 4.36
C TYR A 39 -0.88 8.32 5.55
N GLY A 40 -0.04 7.47 6.13
CA GLY A 40 -0.47 6.49 7.12
C GLY A 40 -0.92 5.16 6.49
N ILE A 41 -0.70 4.08 7.24
CA ILE A 41 -1.10 2.71 6.88
C ILE A 41 -2.60 2.59 6.54
N PRO A 42 -3.54 3.19 7.31
CA PRO A 42 -4.98 3.05 7.04
C PRO A 42 -5.37 3.56 5.65
N ILE A 43 -4.82 4.70 5.23
CA ILE A 43 -5.11 5.32 3.93
C ILE A 43 -4.56 4.46 2.79
N VAL A 44 -3.32 3.97 2.91
CA VAL A 44 -2.71 3.09 1.91
C VAL A 44 -3.50 1.78 1.79
N ARG A 45 -3.93 1.19 2.90
CA ARG A 45 -4.75 -0.02 2.90
C ARG A 45 -6.10 0.21 2.23
N GLN A 46 -6.77 1.33 2.51
CA GLN A 46 -8.05 1.66 1.89
C GLN A 46 -7.91 1.81 0.37
N LYS A 47 -6.82 2.44 -0.08
CA LYS A 47 -6.48 2.57 -1.50
C LYS A 47 -6.28 1.22 -2.17
N LEU A 48 -5.49 0.34 -1.56
CA LEU A 48 -5.23 -0.99 -2.09
C LEU A 48 -6.52 -1.84 -2.17
N ASN A 49 -7.44 -1.69 -1.21
CA ASN A 49 -8.76 -2.33 -1.30
C ASN A 49 -9.59 -1.78 -2.47
N GLY A 50 -9.52 -0.48 -2.77
CA GLY A 50 -10.11 0.09 -3.98
C GLY A 50 -9.53 -0.53 -5.25
N LEU A 51 -8.20 -0.69 -5.32
CA LEU A 51 -7.53 -1.38 -6.44
C LEU A 51 -7.95 -2.85 -6.51
N ARG A 52 -8.16 -3.53 -5.38
CA ARG A 52 -8.64 -4.92 -5.34
C ARG A 52 -10.02 -5.04 -6.00
N PHE A 53 -10.89 -4.07 -5.79
CA PHE A 53 -12.22 -4.03 -6.41
C PHE A 53 -12.12 -3.74 -7.91
N LEU A 54 -11.31 -2.74 -8.30
CA LEU A 54 -11.07 -2.38 -9.71
C LEU A 54 -10.46 -3.53 -10.52
N PHE A 55 -9.50 -4.25 -9.95
CA PHE A 55 -8.85 -5.40 -10.58
C PHE A 55 -9.46 -6.74 -10.17
N SER A 56 -10.69 -6.75 -9.63
CA SER A 56 -11.35 -7.98 -9.14
C SER A 56 -11.47 -9.07 -10.21
N LYS A 57 -11.66 -8.68 -11.47
CA LYS A 57 -11.74 -9.61 -12.62
C LYS A 57 -10.39 -9.82 -13.32
N ASN A 58 -9.33 -9.11 -12.93
CA ASN A 58 -8.02 -9.18 -13.57
C ASN A 58 -7.12 -10.21 -12.87
N ARG A 59 -7.01 -11.42 -13.45
CA ARG A 59 -6.24 -12.54 -12.90
C ARG A 59 -4.73 -12.27 -12.73
N GLN A 60 -4.17 -11.33 -13.50
CA GLN A 60 -2.75 -10.98 -13.42
C GLN A 60 -2.44 -10.03 -12.27
N TYR A 61 -3.30 -9.03 -12.05
CA TYR A 61 -3.04 -7.95 -11.10
C TYR A 61 -3.69 -8.17 -9.72
N LEU A 62 -4.81 -8.91 -9.65
CA LEU A 62 -5.46 -9.25 -8.38
C LEU A 62 -4.52 -9.91 -7.35
N PRO A 63 -3.70 -10.93 -7.70
CA PRO A 63 -2.76 -11.52 -6.73
C PRO A 63 -1.72 -10.51 -6.24
N ARG A 64 -1.22 -9.62 -7.11
CA ARG A 64 -0.26 -8.57 -6.73
C ARG A 64 -0.87 -7.58 -5.74
N VAL A 65 -2.11 -7.15 -5.96
CA VAL A 65 -2.83 -6.26 -5.03
C VAL A 65 -3.04 -6.94 -3.67
N ARG A 66 -3.39 -8.24 -3.65
CA ARG A 66 -3.57 -9.00 -2.41
C ARG A 66 -2.26 -9.11 -1.63
N GLU A 67 -1.16 -9.41 -2.31
CA GLU A 67 0.18 -9.42 -1.72
C GLU A 67 0.54 -8.06 -1.11
N ASP A 68 0.29 -6.97 -1.84
CA ASP A 68 0.57 -5.61 -1.39
C ASP A 68 -0.26 -5.23 -0.15
N ILE A 69 -1.53 -5.64 -0.06
CA ILE A 69 -2.37 -5.44 1.13
C ILE A 69 -1.77 -6.17 2.34
N ASN A 70 -1.34 -7.41 2.14
CA ASN A 70 -0.69 -8.19 3.19
C ASN A 70 0.63 -7.57 3.63
N ALA A 71 1.44 -7.07 2.69
CA ALA A 71 2.68 -6.37 2.98
C ALA A 71 2.43 -5.10 3.83
N VAL A 72 1.43 -4.31 3.48
CA VAL A 72 1.05 -3.10 4.24
C VAL A 72 0.54 -3.45 5.64
N ASN A 73 -0.24 -4.52 5.78
CA ASN A 73 -0.66 -5.02 7.10
C ASN A 73 0.55 -5.45 7.94
N ARG A 74 1.55 -6.10 7.34
CA ARG A 74 2.79 -6.49 8.02
C ARG A 74 3.63 -5.31 8.47
N PHE A 75 3.57 -4.14 7.80
CA PHE A 75 4.29 -2.93 8.26
C PHE A 75 3.91 -2.53 9.70
N ARG A 76 2.67 -2.83 10.11
CA ARG A 76 2.21 -2.58 11.48
C ARG A 76 2.91 -3.49 12.50
N ASN A 77 3.21 -4.74 12.12
CA ASN A 77 3.89 -5.71 12.99
C ASN A 77 5.39 -5.43 13.14
N VAL A 78 6.06 -4.85 12.13
CA VAL A 78 7.51 -4.55 12.25
C VAL A 78 7.81 -3.45 13.27
N LYS A 79 6.85 -2.57 13.58
CA LYS A 79 6.99 -1.58 14.66
C LYS A 79 6.83 -2.20 16.07
N GLY A 80 6.37 -3.45 16.16
CA GLY A 80 6.24 -4.22 17.41
C GLY A 80 7.41 -5.16 17.72
N SER A 81 8.35 -5.37 16.79
CA SER A 81 9.49 -6.29 16.97
C SER A 81 10.83 -5.61 17.28
N ARG A 82 10.80 -4.40 17.84
CA ARG A 82 11.95 -3.79 18.56
C ARG A 82 11.60 -3.64 20.05
N LYS A 83 11.43 -4.78 20.73
CA LYS A 83 11.67 -4.90 22.17
C LYS A 83 12.14 -6.33 22.39
N GLY A 84 13.43 -6.42 22.71
CA GLY A 84 14.25 -7.62 22.73
C GLY A 84 15.70 -7.18 22.70
N GLY A 85 15.99 -6.13 23.46
CA GLY A 85 17.32 -5.77 23.89
C GLY A 85 17.23 -5.86 25.40
N GLU A 86 17.82 -6.93 25.92
CA GLU A 86 18.50 -7.06 27.21
C GLU A 86 19.47 -8.23 27.05
#